data_AF-A0A8T4Z726-F1
#
_entry.id   AF-A0A8T4Z726-F1
#
_cell.length_a   1.000
_cell.length_b   1.000
_cell.length_c   1.000
_cell.angle_alpha   90.00
_cell.angle_beta   90.00
_cell.angle_gamma   90.00
#
_symmetry.space_group_name_H-M   'P 1'
#
loop_
_entity.id
_entity.type
_entity.pdbx_description
1 polymer ?
#
loop_
_entity_poly.entity_id
_entity_poly.type
_entity_poly.pdbx_seq_one_letter_code
_entity_poly.pdbx_strand_id
1 'polypeptide(L)' 'MLKSPKKRYGVIECPNCRGLGLVCSSAKSHRCPYCGRVIKFGWGRVKSLYWSYSPRVASRVLARLKLERSK' A
#
# COMPACT_ATOMS: atom_id res chain seq x y z
N MET A 1 -2.15 6.97 -29.41
CA MET A 1 -1.89 5.98 -28.33
C MET A 1 -1.87 6.70 -26.98
N LEU A 2 -2.96 6.64 -26.21
CA LEU A 2 -3.00 7.19 -24.86
C LEU A 2 -2.08 6.35 -23.96
N LYS A 3 -0.92 6.92 -23.56
CA LYS A 3 0.00 6.29 -22.62
C LYS A 3 -0.76 6.06 -21.31
N SER A 4 -1.07 4.80 -20.99
CA SER A 4 -1.70 4.42 -19.73
C SER A 4 -0.94 5.06 -18.56
N PRO A 5 -1.62 5.70 -17.59
CA PRO A 5 -0.94 6.33 -16.47
C PRO A 5 -0.06 5.30 -15.77
N LYS A 6 1.23 5.63 -15.59
CA LYS A 6 2.22 4.72 -14.99
C LYS A 6 1.72 4.29 -13.62
N LYS A 7 1.33 3.01 -13.50
CA LYS A 7 0.89 2.41 -12.23
C LYS A 7 2.00 2.55 -11.20
N ARG A 8 1.69 3.16 -10.05
CA ARG A 8 2.59 3.16 -8.88
C ARG A 8 2.13 2.09 -7.91
N TYR A 9 3.08 1.53 -7.18
CA TYR A 9 2.87 0.56 -6.11
C TYR A 9 3.34 1.18 -4.81
N GLY A 10 2.52 1.09 -3.78
CA GLY A 10 2.77 1.73 -2.51
C GLY A 10 2.69 0.75 -1.35
N VAL A 11 3.36 1.10 -0.27
CA VAL A 11 3.16 0.48 1.04
C VAL A 11 2.31 1.41 1.88
N ILE A 12 1.20 0.91 2.39
CA ILE A 12 0.33 1.66 3.29
C ILE A 12 0.23 0.96 4.63
N GLU A 13 -0.12 1.75 5.64
CA GLU A 13 -0.56 1.25 6.93
C GLU A 13 -2.09 1.29 7.01
N CYS A 14 -2.68 0.17 7.46
CA CYS A 14 -4.11 0.11 7.76
C CYS A 14 -4.42 1.02 8.96
N PRO A 15 -5.34 1.99 8.84
CA PRO A 15 -5.68 2.88 9.95
C PRO A 15 -6.38 2.15 11.11
N ASN A 16 -6.92 0.95 10.87
CA ASN A 16 -7.67 0.19 11.88
C ASN A 16 -6.76 -0.69 12.74
N CYS A 17 -6.02 -1.61 12.10
CA CYS A 17 -5.19 -2.59 12.80
C CYS A 17 -3.70 -2.34 12.67
N ARG A 18 -3.30 -1.21 12.06
CA ARG A 18 -1.89 -0.87 11.75
C ARG A 18 -1.15 -1.92 10.93
N GLY A 19 -1.87 -2.84 10.27
CA GLY A 19 -1.28 -3.83 9.38
C GLY A 19 -0.72 -3.19 8.12
N LEU A 20 0.45 -3.63 7.67
CA LEU A 20 1.11 -3.11 6.46
C LEU A 20 0.65 -3.87 5.21
N GLY A 21 0.26 -3.13 4.17
CA GLY A 21 -0.25 -3.68 2.91
C GLY A 21 0.39 -3.08 1.67
N LEU A 22 0.46 -3.88 0.60
CA LEU A 22 0.86 -3.41 -0.74
C LEU A 22 -0.39 -2.94 -1.51
N VAL A 23 -0.28 -1.79 -2.17
CA VAL A 23 -1.39 -1.18 -2.91
C VAL A 23 -0.93 -0.69 -4.27
N CYS A 24 -1.87 -0.56 -5.20
CA CYS A 24 -1.62 0.09 -6.48
C CYS A 24 -2.31 1.45 -6.50
N SER A 25 -1.66 2.48 -7.04
CA SER A 25 -2.21 3.84 -7.15
C SER A 25 -3.44 3.93 -8.05
N SER A 26 -3.67 2.92 -8.89
CA SER A 26 -4.88 2.81 -9.71
C SER A 26 -6.08 2.20 -8.97
N ALA A 27 -5.85 1.59 -7.80
CA ALA A 27 -6.92 1.01 -7.01
C ALA A 27 -7.69 2.12 -6.27
N LYS A 28 -9.02 2.09 -6.34
CA LYS A 28 -9.89 3.02 -5.58
C LYS A 28 -10.02 2.61 -4.10
N SER A 29 -9.77 1.34 -3.80
CA SER A 29 -9.80 0.80 -2.44
C SER A 29 -8.85 -0.38 -2.29
N HIS A 30 -8.51 -0.71 -1.04
CA HIS A 30 -7.69 -1.86 -0.66
C HIS A 30 -8.32 -2.56 0.55
N ARG A 31 -8.51 -3.87 0.45
CA ARG A 31 -8.94 -4.68 1.58
C ARG A 31 -7.73 -5.07 2.41
N CYS A 32 -7.72 -4.70 3.69
CA CYS A 32 -6.66 -5.09 4.61
C CYS A 32 -6.68 -6.62 4.79
N PRO A 33 -5.57 -7.34 4.55
CA PRO A 33 -5.52 -8.79 4.70
C PRO A 33 -5.55 -9.25 6.16
N TYR A 34 -5.34 -8.34 7.12
CA TYR A 34 -5.28 -8.66 8.54
C TYR A 34 -6.64 -8.54 9.23
N CYS A 35 -7.31 -7.39 9.11
CA CYS A 35 -8.60 -7.14 9.76
C CYS A 35 -9.80 -7.22 8.81
N GLY A 36 -9.59 -7.51 7.53
CA GLY A 36 -10.64 -7.61 6.52
C GLY A 36 -11.29 -6.28 6.11
N ARG A 37 -10.95 -5.16 6.75
CA ARG A 37 -11.55 -3.84 6.52
C ARG A 37 -11.17 -3.29 5.14
N VAL A 38 -12.15 -2.72 4.44
CA VAL A 38 -11.92 -2.05 3.15
C VAL A 38 -11.51 -0.61 3.39
N ILE A 39 -10.32 -0.25 2.91
CA ILE A 39 -9.74 1.08 2.98
C ILE A 39 -9.99 1.75 1.64
N LYS A 40 -10.82 2.80 1.59
CA LYS A 40 -10.99 3.61 0.38
C LYS A 40 -9.85 4.62 0.30
N PHE A 41 -9.18 4.71 -0.85
CA PHE A 41 -8.17 5.73 -1.12
C PHE A 41 -8.85 7.06 -1.43
N GLY A 42 -9.43 7.67 -0.40
CA GLY A 42 -9.86 9.07 -0.39
C GLY A 42 -8.80 9.92 0.28
N TRP A 43 -8.69 11.18 -0.14
CA TRP A 43 -7.68 12.14 0.31
C TRP A 43 -7.54 12.13 1.85
N GLY A 44 -6.34 11.81 2.34
CA GLY A 44 -5.90 12.11 3.71
C GLY A 44 -6.03 11.04 4.80
N ARG A 45 -6.72 9.90 4.59
CA ARG A 45 -6.96 8.92 5.69
C ARG A 45 -6.04 7.70 5.72
N VAL A 46 -5.14 7.57 4.75
CA VAL A 46 -4.26 6.39 4.65
C VAL A 46 -2.82 6.84 4.70
N LYS A 47 -2.11 6.41 5.74
CA LYS A 47 -0.68 6.69 5.88
C LYS A 47 0.08 5.85 4.84
N SER A 48 0.52 6.50 3.77
CA SER A 48 1.44 5.88 2.80
C SER A 48 2.87 6.00 3.30
N LEU A 49 3.53 4.88 3.50
CA LEU A 49 4.92 4.82 3.97
C LEU A 49 5.90 4.90 2.81
N TYR A 50 5.52 4.40 1.63
CA TYR A 50 6.40 4.35 0.47
C TYR A 50 5.61 4.26 -0.84
N TRP A 51 6.16 4.83 -1.91
CA TRP A 51 5.66 4.68 -3.29
C TRP A 51 6.81 4.42 -4.25
N SER A 52 6.61 3.51 -5.21
CA SER A 52 7.54 3.22 -6.29
C SER A 52 6.81 2.85 -7.57
N TYR A 53 7.47 3.02 -8.72
CA TYR A 53 6.97 2.50 -9.99
C TYR A 53 7.25 1.01 -10.18
N SER A 54 8.09 0.40 -9.33
CA SER A 54 8.41 -1.03 -9.40
C SER A 54 7.66 -1.83 -8.32
N PRO A 55 6.83 -2.81 -8.70
CA PRO A 55 6.13 -3.66 -7.73
C PRO A 55 7.11 -4.49 -6.89
N ARG A 56 8.26 -4.88 -7.47
CA ARG A 56 9.30 -5.65 -6.78
C ARG A 56 9.94 -4.82 -5.66
N VAL A 57 10.20 -3.54 -5.91
CA VAL A 57 10.78 -2.64 -4.90
C VAL A 57 9.77 -2.40 -3.78
N ALA A 58 8.51 -2.09 -4.11
CA ALA A 58 7.47 -1.92 -3.11
C ALA A 58 7.27 -3.18 -2.24
N SER A 59 7.35 -4.37 -2.83
CA SER A 59 7.27 -5.64 -2.10
C SER A 59 8.46 -5.85 -1.15
N ARG A 60 9.68 -5.53 -1.59
CA ARG A 60 10.88 -5.61 -0.73
C ARG A 60 10.78 -4.66 0.46
N VAL A 61 10.32 -3.43 0.22
CA VAL A 61 10.10 -2.44 1.29
C VAL A 61 9.03 -2.92 2.27
N LEU A 62 7.91 -3.48 1.78
CA LEU A 62 6.88 -4.05 2.65
C LEU A 62 7.45 -5.17 3.55
N ALA A 63 8.22 -6.10 2.96
CA ALA A 63 8.83 -7.20 3.72
C ALA A 63 9.77 -6.66 4.82
N ARG A 64 10.63 -5.71 4.47
CA ARG A 64 11.53 -5.05 5.42
C ARG A 64 10.76 -4.38 6.57
N LEU A 65 9.75 -3.57 6.26
CA LEU A 65 8.94 -2.88 7.27
C LEU A 65 8.17 -3.84 8.18
N LYS A 66 7.74 -5.00 7.66
CA LYS A 66 7.12 -6.05 8.49
C LYS A 66 8.13 -6.66 9.48
N LEU A 67 9.37 -6.90 9.03
CA LEU A 67 10.44 -7.41 9.90
C LEU A 67 10.81 -6.40 10.99
N GLU A 68 10.91 -5.11 10.64
CA GLU A 68 11.22 -4.03 11.58
C GLU A 68 10.13 -3.85 12.65
N ARG A 69 8.86 -4.14 12.33
CA ARG A 69 7.73 -4.10 13.28
C ARG A 69 7.55 -5.35 14.15
N SER A 70 8.19 -6.45 13.77
CA SER A 70 8.12 -7.72 14.51
C SER A 70 9.20 -7.82 15.58
N LYS A 71 10.09 -6.83 15.66
CA LYS A 71 11.04 -6.62 16.75
C LYS A 71 10.42 -5.71 17.79
#